data_AF-A0A924GCD6-F1
#
_entry.id   AF-A0A924GCD6-F1
#
_cell.length_a   1.000
_cell.length_b   1.000
_cell.length_c   1.000
_cell.angle_alpha   90.00
_cell.angle_beta   90.00
_cell.angle_gamma   90.00
#
_symmetry.space_group_name_H-M   'P 1'
#
loop_
_entity.id
_entity.type
_entity.pdbx_description
1 polymer ?
#
loop_
_entity_poly.entity_id
_entity_poly.type
_entity_poly.pdbx_seq_one_letter_code
_entity_poly.pdbx_strand_id
1 'polypeptide(L)'
;MTAYIVAYDGAKHAKAAPLAEQNLRATSEGGHVAIERTLQAQFGPPFARFGGLRRRRNELDYPASADDFADEKKARQAIQRASDVVDNAAKVIEGSAEALVDHLG
;
A
#
# COMPACT_ATOMS: atom_id res chain seq x y z
N MET A 1 2.66 -7.78 18.87
CA MET A 1 2.44 -7.32 17.48
C MET A 1 1.13 -6.55 17.46
N THR A 2 1.10 -5.29 16.99
CA THR A 2 -0.10 -4.42 17.08
C THR A 2 -0.94 -4.53 15.80
N ALA A 3 -2.25 -4.28 15.90
CA ALA A 3 -3.16 -4.28 14.73
C ALA A 3 -2.69 -3.32 13.62
N TYR A 4 -2.01 -2.24 13.99
CA TYR A 4 -1.42 -1.29 13.04
C TYR A 4 -0.33 -1.94 12.16
N ILE A 5 0.58 -2.73 12.76
CA ILE A 5 1.68 -3.38 12.03
C ILE A 5 1.11 -4.37 11.00
N VAL A 6 0.11 -5.16 11.39
CA VAL A 6 -0.55 -6.11 10.47
C VAL A 6 -1.22 -5.38 9.31
N ALA A 7 -1.94 -4.28 9.58
CA ALA A 7 -2.55 -3.47 8.52
C ALA A 7 -1.49 -2.88 7.57
N TYR A 8 -0.38 -2.37 8.11
CA TYR A 8 0.73 -1.86 7.30
C TYR A 8 1.34 -2.95 6.41
N ASP A 9 1.60 -4.14 6.95
CA ASP A 9 2.18 -5.25 6.19
C ASP A 9 1.23 -5.74 5.08
N GLY A 10 -0.08 -5.82 5.36
CA GLY A 10 -1.09 -6.11 4.34
C GLY A 10 -1.04 -5.10 3.18
N ALA A 11 -1.06 -3.80 3.49
CA ALA A 11 -0.94 -2.74 2.49
C ALA A 11 0.40 -2.79 1.73
N LYS A 12 1.49 -3.17 2.41
CA LYS A 12 2.84 -3.29 1.84
C LYS A 12 2.92 -4.41 0.80
N HIS A 13 2.24 -5.53 1.01
CA HIS A 13 2.17 -6.60 0.04
C HIS A 13 1.24 -6.25 -1.13
N ALA A 14 0.05 -5.72 -0.83
CA ALA A 14 -0.94 -5.36 -1.84
C ALA A 14 -0.40 -4.37 -2.89
N LYS A 15 0.35 -3.35 -2.46
CA LYS A 15 0.92 -2.36 -3.38
C LYS A 15 1.94 -2.94 -4.39
N ALA A 16 2.54 -4.09 -4.09
CA ALA A 16 3.49 -4.71 -5.01
C ALA A 16 2.77 -5.50 -6.14
N ALA A 17 1.52 -5.90 -5.92
CA ALA A 17 0.77 -6.75 -6.84
C ALA A 17 0.52 -6.11 -8.23
N PRO A 18 0.10 -4.83 -8.34
CA PRO A 18 -0.07 -4.19 -9.66
C PRO A 18 1.22 -4.10 -10.47
N LEU A 19 2.38 -3.99 -9.81
CA LEU A 19 3.68 -3.98 -10.49
C LEU A 19 4.06 -5.39 -10.95
N ALA A 20 3.77 -6.40 -10.13
CA ALA A 20 4.01 -7.80 -10.50
C ALA A 20 3.18 -8.22 -11.73
N GLU A 21 1.94 -7.73 -11.85
CA GLU A 21 1.10 -7.92 -13.06
C GLU A 21 1.77 -7.38 -14.33
N GLN A 22 2.55 -6.31 -14.21
CA GLN A 22 3.34 -5.73 -15.30
C GLN A 22 4.72 -6.42 -15.49
N ASN A 23 4.96 -7.55 -14.82
CA ASN A 23 6.27 -8.20 -14.73
C ASN A 23 7.38 -7.31 -14.13
N LEU A 24 7.01 -6.26 -13.39
CA LEU A 24 7.94 -5.41 -12.67
C LEU A 24 8.21 -5.97 -11.28
N ARG A 25 9.49 -6.15 -10.95
CA ARG A 25 9.92 -6.65 -9.64
C ARG A 25 10.38 -5.50 -8.75
N ALA A 26 9.76 -5.38 -7.57
CA ALA A 26 10.27 -4.51 -6.52
C ALA A 26 11.66 -5.00 -6.05
N THR A 27 12.64 -4.11 -6.04
CA THR A 27 14.00 -4.39 -5.54
C THR A 27 14.23 -3.76 -4.17
N SER A 28 15.35 -4.09 -3.52
CA SER A 28 15.77 -3.46 -2.26
C SER A 28 16.23 -2.01 -2.45
N GLU A 29 16.65 -1.64 -3.67
CA GLU A 29 17.05 -0.27 -4.00
C GLU A 29 15.82 0.67 -4.03
N GLY A 30 15.92 1.83 -3.38
CA GLY A 30 14.81 2.79 -3.24
C GLY A 30 13.65 2.32 -2.33
N GLY A 31 13.67 1.05 -1.91
CA GLY A 31 12.77 0.46 -0.93
C GLY A 31 11.28 0.72 -1.19
N HIS A 32 10.52 0.92 -0.11
CA HIS A 32 9.07 1.13 -0.20
C HIS A 32 8.67 2.45 -0.86
N VAL A 33 9.58 3.42 -0.93
CA VAL A 33 9.33 4.76 -1.51
C VAL A 33 9.32 4.69 -3.03
N ALA A 34 10.20 3.89 -3.63
CA ALA A 34 10.19 3.68 -5.09
C ALA A 34 8.85 3.13 -5.56
N ILE A 35 8.36 2.06 -4.92
CA ILE A 35 7.04 1.46 -5.22
C ILE A 35 5.92 2.48 -5.05
N GLU A 36 5.93 3.25 -3.96
CA GLU A 36 4.91 4.29 -3.69
C GLU A 36 4.87 5.33 -4.81
N ARG A 37 6.02 5.83 -5.25
CA ARG A 37 6.13 6.82 -6.33
C ARG A 37 5.69 6.25 -7.67
N THR A 38 6.07 5.01 -7.99
CA THR A 38 5.67 4.34 -9.24
C THR A 38 4.15 4.18 -9.30
N LEU A 39 3.52 3.69 -8.24
CA LEU A 39 2.06 3.53 -8.20
C LEU A 39 1.32 4.86 -8.28
N GLN A 40 1.81 5.89 -7.58
CA GLN A 40 1.23 7.24 -7.70
C GLN A 40 1.38 7.80 -9.11
N ALA A 41 2.50 7.56 -9.78
CA ALA A 41 2.73 8.02 -11.15
C ALA A 41 1.85 7.28 -12.18
N GLN A 42 1.66 5.96 -12.01
CA GLN A 42 0.89 5.14 -12.96
C GLN A 42 -0.63 5.22 -12.73
N PHE A 43 -1.07 5.23 -11.48
CA PHE A 43 -2.48 5.05 -11.11
C PHE A 43 -3.08 6.21 -10.30
N GLY A 44 -2.25 7.17 -9.89
CA GLY A 44 -2.71 8.42 -9.30
C GLY A 44 -3.12 8.35 -7.82
N PRO A 45 -4.09 9.20 -7.40
CA PRO A 45 -4.48 9.39 -6.01
C PRO A 45 -4.86 8.14 -5.18
N PRO A 46 -5.43 7.06 -5.74
CA PRO A 46 -5.79 5.86 -4.98
C PRO A 46 -4.63 5.26 -4.15
N PHE A 47 -3.38 5.44 -4.57
CA PHE A 47 -2.20 4.94 -3.85
C PHE A 47 -1.53 5.98 -2.94
N ALA A 48 -2.02 7.22 -2.88
CA ALA A 48 -1.47 8.27 -2.04
C ALA A 48 -1.58 7.97 -0.53
N ARG A 49 -2.54 7.12 -0.13
CA ARG A 49 -2.79 6.77 1.28
C ARG A 49 -1.69 5.90 1.90
N PHE A 50 -0.91 5.18 1.08
CA PHE A 50 0.16 4.30 1.58
C PHE A 50 1.29 5.07 2.29
N GLY A 51 1.67 6.24 1.78
CA GLY A 51 2.74 7.05 2.38
C GLY A 51 2.44 7.48 3.82
N GLY A 52 1.16 7.70 4.15
CA GLY A 52 0.70 7.94 5.51
C GLY A 52 0.90 6.75 6.44
N LEU A 53 0.55 5.55 5.96
CA LEU A 53 0.74 4.31 6.74
C LEU A 53 2.22 4.05 7.05
N ARG A 54 3.10 4.26 6.07
CA ARG A 54 4.56 4.10 6.21
C ARG A 54 5.17 5.07 7.22
N ARG A 55 4.83 6.36 7.15
CA ARG A 55 5.33 7.36 8.10
C ARG A 55 4.91 7.04 9.53
N ARG A 56 3.63 6.72 9.72
CA ARG A 56 3.14 6.38 11.06
C ARG A 56 3.66 5.03 11.59
N ARG A 57 3.96 4.06 10.71
CA ARG A 57 4.70 2.85 11.11
C ARG A 57 6.11 3.20 11.62
N ASN A 58 6.80 4.13 10.97
CA ASN A 58 8.11 4.60 11.43
C ASN A 58 8.04 5.29 12.80
N GLU A 59 7.04 6.14 13.03
CA GLU A 59 6.80 6.78 14.33
C GLU A 59 6.49 5.77 15.45
N LEU A 60 5.80 4.68 15.13
CA LEU A 60 5.51 3.61 16.10
C LEU A 60 6.73 2.77 16.46
N ASP A 61 7.61 2.50 15.49
CA ASP A 61 8.86 1.76 15.71
C ASP A 61 9.90 2.62 16.43
N TYR A 62 9.84 3.95 16.25
CA TYR A 62 10.75 4.93 16.84
C TYR A 62 9.97 6.10 17.45
N PRO A 63 9.29 5.87 18.60
CA PRO A 63 8.49 6.90 19.24
C PRO A 63 9.37 8.03 19.76
N ALA A 64 9.03 9.27 19.43
CA ALA A 64 9.70 10.47 19.95
C ALA A 64 8.96 11.05 21.17
N SER A 65 7.71 10.63 21.40
CA SER A 65 6.83 11.07 22.48
C SER A 65 5.84 9.99 22.90
N ALA A 66 5.18 10.15 24.06
CA ALA A 66 4.13 9.24 24.51
C ALA A 66 2.88 9.24 23.60
N ASP A 67 2.65 10.32 22.83
CA ASP A 67 1.55 10.39 21.86
C ASP A 67 1.80 9.53 20.61
N ASP A 68 3.02 8.99 20.46
CA ASP A 68 3.39 8.14 19.33
C ASP A 68 2.87 6.70 19.44
N PHE A 69 2.38 6.28 20.60
CA PHE A 69 1.72 4.98 20.73
C PHE A 69 0.40 4.92 19.92
N ALA A 70 0.09 3.73 19.39
CA ALA A 70 -1.14 3.48 18.66
C ALA A 70 -2.29 3.30 19.65
N ASP A 71 -3.27 4.20 19.60
CA ASP A 71 -4.58 4.00 20.22
C ASP A 71 -5.52 3.21 19.27
N GLU A 72 -6.68 2.81 19.79
CA GLU A 72 -7.68 2.06 19.02
C GLU A 72 -8.13 2.80 17.75
N LYS A 73 -8.29 4.12 17.83
CA LYS A 73 -8.72 4.96 16.70
C LYS A 73 -7.67 4.94 15.59
N LYS A 74 -6.39 5.07 15.93
CA LYS A 74 -5.28 4.98 14.98
C LYS A 74 -5.19 3.59 14.35
N ALA A 75 -5.44 2.53 15.12
CA ALA A 75 -5.50 1.17 14.58
C ALA A 75 -6.65 0.97 13.57
N ARG A 76 -7.87 1.43 13.89
CA ARG A 76 -9.01 1.38 12.96
C ARG A 76 -8.75 2.17 11.66
N GLN A 77 -8.15 3.35 11.78
CA GLN A 77 -7.76 4.14 10.61
C GLN A 77 -6.69 3.44 9.75
N ALA A 78 -5.77 2.72 10.38
CA ALA A 78 -4.76 1.96 9.66
C ALA A 78 -5.37 0.81 8.87
N ILE A 79 -6.30 0.07 9.50
CA ILE A 79 -7.05 -1.02 8.85
C ILE A 79 -7.81 -0.47 7.64
N GLN A 80 -8.58 0.61 7.79
CA GLN A 80 -9.32 1.18 6.68
C GLN A 80 -8.40 1.58 5.52
N ARG A 81 -7.30 2.29 5.80
CA ARG A 81 -6.34 2.68 4.75
C ARG A 81 -5.67 1.49 4.08
N ALA A 82 -5.42 0.42 4.83
CA ALA A 82 -4.86 -0.81 4.27
C ALA A 82 -5.86 -1.51 3.35
N SER A 83 -7.12 -1.60 3.77
CA SER A 83 -8.21 -2.10 2.93
C SER A 83 -8.36 -1.29 1.64
N ASP A 84 -8.34 0.05 1.73
CA ASP A 84 -8.41 0.90 0.53
C ASP A 84 -7.27 0.60 -0.45
N VAL A 85 -6.04 0.37 0.04
CA VAL A 85 -4.89 0.02 -0.81
C VAL A 85 -5.07 -1.36 -1.45
N VAL A 86 -5.60 -2.33 -0.71
CA VAL A 86 -5.90 -3.68 -1.22
C VAL A 86 -6.96 -3.61 -2.33
N ASP A 87 -8.07 -2.92 -2.07
CA ASP A 87 -9.19 -2.81 -3.01
C ASP A 87 -8.75 -2.08 -4.29
N ASN A 88 -7.93 -1.03 -4.17
CA ASN A 88 -7.40 -0.33 -5.32
C ASN A 88 -6.42 -1.17 -6.13
N ALA A 89 -5.59 -1.99 -5.47
CA ALA A 89 -4.70 -2.91 -6.16
C ALA A 89 -5.48 -3.99 -6.92
N ALA A 90 -6.53 -4.56 -6.31
CA ALA A 90 -7.39 -5.55 -6.95
C ALA A 90 -8.06 -4.99 -8.21
N LYS A 91 -8.67 -3.80 -8.13
CA LYS A 91 -9.31 -3.13 -9.28
C LYS A 91 -8.36 -2.91 -10.46
N VAL A 92 -7.10 -2.57 -10.20
CA VAL A 92 -6.09 -2.38 -11.26
C VAL A 92 -5.79 -3.70 -11.96
N ILE A 93 -5.65 -4.79 -11.20
CA ILE A 93 -5.35 -6.12 -11.74
C ILE A 93 -6.54 -6.64 -12.55
N GLU A 94 -7.75 -6.55 -12.00
CA GLU A 94 -8.99 -6.96 -12.67
C GLU A 94 -9.20 -6.19 -13.99
N GLY A 95 -9.06 -4.85 -13.96
CA GLY A 95 -9.19 -4.04 -15.18
C GLY A 95 -8.12 -4.34 -16.23
N SER A 96 -6.93 -4.78 -15.81
CA SER A 96 -5.86 -5.19 -16.74
C SER A 96 -6.19 -6.52 -17.43
N ALA A 97 -6.82 -7.45 -16.70
CA ALA A 97 -7.28 -8.72 -17.26
C ALA A 97 -8.42 -8.52 -18.28
N GLU A 98 -9.37 -7.63 -18.01
CA GLU A 98 -10.45 -7.29 -18.94
C GLU A 98 -9.91 -6.74 -20.26
N ALA A 99 -8.97 -5.79 -20.21
CA ALA A 99 -8.35 -5.21 -21.41
C ALA A 99 -7.59 -6.24 -22.27
N LEU A 100 -7.02 -7.28 -21.64
CA LEU A 100 -6.35 -8.38 -22.32
C LEU A 100 -7.33 -9.29 -23.07
N VAL A 101 -8.49 -9.57 -22.46
CA VAL A 101 -9.56 -10.36 -23.11
C VAL A 101 -10.10 -9.62 -24.32
N ASP A 102 -10.35 -8.31 -24.19
CA ASP A 102 -10.84 -7.46 -25.29
C ASP A 102 -9.86 -7.38 -26.48
N HIS A 103 -8.56 -7.53 -26.25
CA HIS A 103 -7.54 -7.51 -27.31
C HIS A 103 -7.41 -8.85 -28.07
N LEU A 104 -7.94 -9.93 -27.51
CA LEU A 104 -7.82 -11.29 -28.06
C LEU A 104 -9.12 -11.82 -28.70
N GLY A 105 -10.24 -11.08 -28.59
CA GLY A 105 -11.53 -11.37 -29.21
C GLY A 105 -11.74 -10.66 -30.55
#